data_AF-W4LPF5-F1
#
_entry.id   AF-W4LPF5-F1
#
_cell.length_a   1.000
_cell.length_b   1.000
_cell.length_c   1.000
_cell.angle_alpha   90.00
_cell.angle_beta   90.00
_cell.angle_gamma   90.00
#
_symmetry.space_group_name_H-M   'P 1'
#
loop_
_entity.id
_entity.type
_entity.pdbx_description
1 polymer ?
#
loop_
_entity_poly.entity_id
_entity_poly.type
_entity_poly.pdbx_seq_one_letter_code
_entity_poly.pdbx_strand_id
1 'polypeptide(L)'
;MTSATDIGFRPERGLTGAYLIVAFAALFVGVVTGLFQGLSHAGFNLYPWLRPLIRTYYHGLSLHGVMNVLVWTTFFICGFVPFVATRAYERPLASRALGWFTFVFMLLGLVVAGIPLILDEATVMFTFYPPMQAHWMFYVGLTLVVASTWLVTLNLALTHRAWRLQHPRARTPLAAFMALITFAMWTIASLGIAAEMLVLLIPWSLG
;
A
#
# COMPACT_ATOMS: atom_id res chain seq x y z
N MET A 1 -37.13 -6.82 17.42
CA MET A 1 -36.16 -6.02 16.64
C MET A 1 -35.07 -5.55 17.59
N THR A 2 -34.02 -6.34 17.76
CA THR A 2 -32.81 -5.93 18.48
C THR A 2 -32.05 -4.91 17.64
N SER A 3 -31.77 -3.74 18.18
CA SER A 3 -31.07 -2.67 17.45
C SER A 3 -29.71 -3.15 16.97
N ALA A 4 -29.43 -3.00 15.67
CA ALA A 4 -28.18 -3.35 15.00
C ALA A 4 -26.96 -2.51 15.43
N THR A 5 -27.01 -1.88 16.60
CA THR A 5 -26.06 -0.87 17.06
C THR A 5 -24.88 -1.41 17.85
N ASP A 6 -24.82 -2.71 18.17
CA ASP A 6 -23.75 -3.27 19.00
C ASP A 6 -22.85 -4.29 18.27
N ILE A 7 -22.70 -4.15 16.95
CA ILE A 7 -21.60 -4.82 16.27
C ILE A 7 -20.31 -4.10 16.69
N GLY A 8 -19.60 -4.66 17.65
CA GLY A 8 -18.34 -4.11 18.16
C GLY A 8 -17.25 -4.10 17.10
N PHE A 9 -17.17 -3.04 16.29
CA PHE A 9 -16.15 -2.86 15.26
C PHE A 9 -14.87 -2.16 15.75
N ARG A 10 -14.60 -2.20 17.07
CA ARG A 10 -13.42 -1.55 17.65
C ARG A 10 -12.11 -2.09 17.04
N PRO A 11 -11.92 -3.40 16.84
CA PRO A 11 -10.69 -3.92 16.24
C PRO A 11 -10.48 -3.47 14.79
N GLU A 12 -11.54 -3.42 13.99
CA GLU A 12 -11.48 -2.98 12.59
C GLU A 12 -11.15 -1.48 12.50
N ARG A 13 -11.67 -0.66 13.43
CA ARG A 13 -11.28 0.76 13.56
C ARG A 13 -9.79 0.91 13.88
N GLY A 14 -9.26 0.08 14.77
CA GLY A 14 -7.84 0.08 15.12
C GLY A 14 -6.95 -0.28 13.93
N LEU A 15 -7.30 -1.35 13.21
CA LEU A 15 -6.58 -1.78 12.01
C LEU A 15 -6.61 -0.68 10.92
N THR A 16 -7.79 -0.14 10.62
CA THR A 16 -7.93 0.97 9.65
C THR A 16 -7.14 2.19 10.08
N GLY A 17 -7.18 2.55 11.36
CA GLY A 17 -6.37 3.64 11.91
C GLY A 17 -4.87 3.42 11.69
N ALA A 18 -4.36 2.21 11.93
CA ALA A 18 -2.96 1.87 11.71
C ALA A 18 -2.55 2.03 10.23
N TYR A 19 -3.35 1.52 9.29
CA TYR A 19 -3.13 1.74 7.86
C TYR A 19 -3.13 3.22 7.48
N LEU A 20 -4.13 3.98 7.96
CA LEU A 20 -4.27 5.40 7.63
C LEU A 20 -3.11 6.23 8.20
N ILE A 21 -2.61 5.91 9.40
CA ILE A 21 -1.43 6.58 9.97
C ILE A 21 -0.22 6.40 9.05
N VAL A 22 0.07 5.17 8.61
CA VAL A 22 1.18 4.92 7.68
C VAL A 22 0.94 5.61 6.34
N ALA A 23 -0.28 5.55 5.82
CA ALA A 23 -0.64 6.19 4.55
C ALA A 23 -0.43 7.71 4.60
N PHE A 24 -0.94 8.39 5.63
CA PHE A 24 -0.80 9.85 5.75
C PHE A 24 0.63 10.28 6.10
N ALA A 25 1.38 9.48 6.85
CA ALA A 25 2.81 9.72 7.05
C ALA A 25 3.57 9.64 5.71
N ALA A 26 3.27 8.63 4.88
CA ALA A 26 3.85 8.49 3.55
C ALA A 26 3.47 9.64 2.62
N LEU A 27 2.18 10.04 2.63
CA LEU A 27 1.70 11.21 1.88
C LEU A 27 2.44 12.48 2.27
N PHE A 28 2.63 12.71 3.57
CA PHE A 28 3.35 13.88 4.06
C PHE A 28 4.79 13.92 3.54
N VAL A 29 5.52 12.81 3.66
CA VAL A 29 6.89 12.69 3.13
C VAL A 29 6.92 12.97 1.63
N GLY A 30 6.04 12.33 0.85
CA GLY A 30 6.01 12.53 -0.59
C GLY A 30 5.58 13.94 -0.99
N VAL A 31 4.60 14.56 -0.33
CA VAL A 31 4.19 15.94 -0.63
C VAL A 31 5.31 16.93 -0.33
N VAL A 32 6.05 16.77 0.77
CA VAL A 32 7.20 17.64 1.10
C VAL A 32 8.28 17.55 0.03
N THR A 33 8.64 16.35 -0.42
CA THR A 33 9.61 16.19 -1.53
C THR A 33 9.07 16.73 -2.85
N GLY A 34 7.76 16.65 -3.09
CA GLY A 34 7.08 17.25 -4.25
C GLY A 34 7.07 18.79 -4.23
N LEU A 35 6.95 19.40 -3.05
CA LEU A 35 7.07 20.85 -2.90
C LEU A 35 8.45 21.34 -3.35
N PHE A 36 9.52 20.64 -2.97
CA PHE A 36 10.88 20.99 -3.42
C PHE A 36 11.06 20.86 -4.93
N GLN A 37 10.38 19.88 -5.56
CA GLN A 37 10.34 19.80 -7.03
C GLN A 37 9.63 21.00 -7.64
N GLY A 38 8.47 21.37 -7.11
CA GLY A 38 7.70 22.52 -7.57
C GLY A 38 8.50 23.81 -7.50
N LEU A 39 9.20 24.04 -6.38
CA LEU A 39 10.09 25.18 -6.20
C LEU A 39 11.25 25.16 -7.20
N SER A 40 11.87 24.00 -7.42
CA SER A 40 12.95 23.87 -8.40
C SER A 40 12.49 24.20 -9.83
N HIS A 41 11.28 23.78 -10.22
CA HIS A 41 10.70 24.14 -11.53
C HIS A 41 10.33 25.61 -11.62
N ALA A 42 10.04 26.27 -10.50
CA ALA A 42 9.80 27.71 -10.41
C ALA A 42 11.11 28.55 -10.36
N GLY A 43 12.28 27.93 -10.52
CA GLY A 43 13.58 28.61 -10.50
C GLY A 43 14.23 28.72 -9.11
N PHE A 44 13.58 28.23 -8.05
CA PHE A 44 14.10 28.24 -6.68
C PHE A 44 14.70 26.88 -6.31
N ASN A 45 16.00 26.68 -6.60
CA ASN A 45 16.68 25.42 -6.32
C ASN A 45 17.17 25.31 -4.87
N LEU A 46 16.40 24.60 -4.03
CA LEU A 46 16.73 24.36 -2.62
C LEU A 46 17.56 23.10 -2.36
N TYR A 47 17.75 22.22 -3.35
CA TYR A 47 18.48 20.95 -3.17
C TYR A 47 19.91 21.11 -2.61
N PRO A 48 20.70 22.15 -2.94
CA PRO A 48 22.01 22.37 -2.32
C PRO A 48 21.97 22.49 -0.79
N TRP A 49 20.90 23.06 -0.25
CA TRP A 49 20.68 23.24 1.19
C TRP A 49 20.13 21.97 1.86
N LEU A 50 19.46 21.10 1.09
CA LEU A 50 18.84 19.87 1.56
C LEU A 50 19.77 18.65 1.52
N ARG A 51 20.98 18.76 0.94
CA ARG A 51 21.92 17.63 0.73
C ARG A 51 22.11 16.67 1.92
N PRO A 52 22.12 17.11 3.20
CA PRO A 52 22.24 16.19 4.32
C PRO A 52 21.09 15.17 4.41
N LEU A 53 19.91 15.51 3.88
CA LEU A 53 18.71 14.66 3.91
C LEU A 53 18.31 14.17 2.51
N ILE A 54 18.41 15.03 1.49
CA ILE A 54 18.05 14.73 0.10
C ILE A 54 19.25 15.07 -0.77
N ARG A 55 19.96 14.03 -1.21
CA ARG A 55 21.26 14.13 -1.88
C ARG A 55 21.18 14.83 -3.24
N THR A 56 20.14 14.52 -4.01
CA THR A 56 19.94 15.03 -5.38
C THR A 56 18.46 15.27 -5.68
N TYR A 57 18.18 15.97 -6.79
CA TYR A 57 16.83 16.10 -7.32
C TYR A 57 16.16 14.73 -7.53
N TYR A 58 16.88 13.78 -8.12
CA TYR A 58 16.37 12.45 -8.44
C TYR A 58 16.17 11.56 -7.21
N HIS A 59 16.99 11.72 -6.18
CA HIS A 59 16.76 11.09 -4.87
C HIS A 59 15.43 11.58 -4.29
N GLY A 60 15.22 12.90 -4.27
CA GLY A 60 13.94 13.49 -3.86
C GLY A 60 12.75 13.05 -4.72
N LEU A 61 12.95 12.87 -6.03
CA LEU A 61 11.92 12.38 -6.95
C LEU A 61 11.58 10.91 -6.77
N SER A 62 12.57 10.08 -6.44
CA SER A 62 12.34 8.68 -6.10
C SER A 62 11.53 8.58 -4.80
N LEU A 63 11.92 9.34 -3.76
CA LEU A 63 11.16 9.46 -2.51
C LEU A 63 9.73 9.94 -2.77
N HIS A 64 9.54 11.01 -3.55
CA HIS A 64 8.22 11.54 -3.89
C HIS A 64 7.31 10.47 -4.51
N GLY A 65 7.77 9.87 -5.60
CA GLY A 65 6.98 8.93 -6.37
C GLY A 65 6.67 7.66 -5.58
N VAL A 66 7.67 7.07 -4.91
CA VAL A 66 7.47 5.83 -4.13
C VAL A 66 6.52 6.08 -2.96
N MET A 67 6.73 7.15 -2.18
CA MET A 67 5.93 7.39 -0.98
C MET A 67 4.49 7.77 -1.30
N ASN A 68 4.24 8.54 -2.37
CA ASN A 68 2.87 8.90 -2.75
C ASN A 68 2.19 7.84 -3.61
N VAL A 69 2.82 7.41 -4.71
CA VAL A 69 2.15 6.55 -5.70
C VAL A 69 2.08 5.09 -5.25
N LEU A 70 3.09 4.59 -4.53
CA LEU A 70 3.17 3.18 -4.14
C LEU A 70 2.80 2.93 -2.68
N VAL A 71 3.25 3.78 -1.74
CA VAL A 71 3.01 3.55 -0.30
C VAL A 71 1.68 4.16 0.14
N TRP A 72 1.46 5.47 -0.03
CA TRP A 72 0.26 6.15 0.45
C TRP A 72 -1.02 5.51 -0.11
N THR A 73 -1.13 5.41 -1.44
CA THR A 73 -2.32 4.84 -2.11
C THR A 73 -2.60 3.40 -1.66
N THR A 74 -1.57 2.56 -1.58
CA THR A 74 -1.70 1.14 -1.24
C THR A 74 -2.08 0.95 0.23
N PHE A 75 -1.42 1.64 1.16
CA PHE A 75 -1.80 1.58 2.58
C PHE A 75 -3.18 2.19 2.82
N PHE A 76 -3.53 3.29 2.15
CA PHE A 76 -4.85 3.89 2.24
C PHE A 76 -5.93 2.92 1.79
N ILE A 77 -5.80 2.32 0.61
CA ILE A 77 -6.84 1.42 0.08
C ILE A 77 -6.94 0.12 0.89
N CYS A 78 -5.82 -0.41 1.39
CA CYS A 78 -5.81 -1.61 2.26
C CYS A 78 -6.44 -1.37 3.64
N GLY A 79 -6.44 -0.13 4.14
CA GLY A 79 -7.15 0.23 5.37
C GLY A 79 -8.62 0.61 5.15
N PHE A 80 -8.87 1.43 4.12
CA PHE A 80 -10.16 2.08 3.89
C PHE A 80 -11.19 1.17 3.23
N VAL A 81 -10.82 0.42 2.19
CA VAL A 81 -11.79 -0.39 1.44
C VAL A 81 -12.31 -1.58 2.27
N PRO A 82 -11.48 -2.34 3.00
CA PRO A 82 -11.98 -3.35 3.94
C PRO A 82 -12.87 -2.76 5.03
N PHE A 83 -12.55 -1.55 5.52
CA PHE A 83 -13.42 -0.84 6.46
C PHE A 83 -14.80 -0.58 5.85
N VAL A 84 -14.86 0.03 4.65
CA VAL A 84 -16.12 0.29 3.95
C VAL A 84 -16.90 -1.01 3.71
N ALA A 85 -16.22 -2.08 3.29
CA ALA A 85 -16.85 -3.38 3.10
C ALA A 85 -17.49 -3.93 4.38
N THR A 86 -16.82 -3.82 5.53
CA THR A 86 -17.39 -4.28 6.81
C THR A 86 -18.63 -3.50 7.23
N ARG A 87 -18.70 -2.20 6.90
CA ARG A 87 -19.91 -1.38 7.14
C ARG A 87 -21.03 -1.77 6.20
N ALA A 88 -20.72 -1.98 4.93
CA ALA A 88 -21.70 -2.35 3.92
C ALA A 88 -22.30 -3.74 4.16
N TYR A 89 -21.48 -4.69 4.63
CA TYR A 89 -21.95 -6.03 5.00
C TYR A 89 -22.57 -6.10 6.40
N GLU A 90 -22.50 -5.03 7.20
CA GLU A 90 -22.86 -5.01 8.62
C GLU A 90 -22.24 -6.17 9.40
N ARG A 91 -20.95 -6.45 9.16
CA ARG A 91 -20.24 -7.54 9.84
C ARG A 91 -18.73 -7.28 9.91
N PRO A 92 -18.03 -7.83 10.90
CA PRO A 92 -16.57 -7.78 10.93
C PRO A 92 -15.96 -8.57 9.76
N LEU A 93 -14.68 -8.29 9.50
CA LEU A 93 -13.86 -9.10 8.60
C LEU A 93 -13.85 -10.56 9.05
N ALA A 94 -13.81 -11.48 8.09
CA ALA A 94 -13.79 -12.91 8.36
C ALA A 94 -12.61 -13.33 9.23
N SER A 95 -11.43 -12.72 9.04
CA SER A 95 -10.27 -12.97 9.90
C SER A 95 -9.58 -11.67 10.31
N ARG A 96 -9.65 -11.36 11.61
CA ARG A 96 -8.92 -10.24 12.21
C ARG A 96 -7.41 -10.49 12.25
N ALA A 97 -7.02 -11.73 12.56
CA ALA A 97 -5.62 -12.14 12.59
C ALA A 97 -4.97 -11.96 11.21
N LEU A 98 -5.67 -12.36 10.14
CA LEU A 98 -5.19 -12.15 8.77
C LEU A 98 -5.05 -10.65 8.43
N GLY A 99 -5.98 -9.81 8.88
CA GLY A 99 -5.90 -8.36 8.68
C GLY A 99 -4.67 -7.72 9.31
N TRP A 100 -4.39 -8.04 10.58
CA TRP A 100 -3.19 -7.56 11.28
C TRP A 100 -1.90 -8.17 10.75
N PHE A 101 -1.89 -9.47 10.42
CA PHE A 101 -0.76 -10.11 9.77
C PHE A 101 -0.40 -9.41 8.45
N THR A 102 -1.40 -9.13 7.62
CA THR A 102 -1.22 -8.40 6.36
C THR A 102 -0.61 -7.02 6.60
N PHE A 103 -1.14 -6.27 7.58
CA PHE A 103 -0.62 -4.96 7.93
C PHE A 103 0.86 -5.01 8.35
N VAL A 104 1.22 -5.94 9.25
CA VAL A 104 2.61 -6.09 9.71
C VAL A 104 3.54 -6.48 8.57
N PHE A 105 3.10 -7.36 7.67
CA PHE A 105 3.91 -7.80 6.54
C PHE A 105 4.12 -6.68 5.51
N MET A 106 3.08 -5.87 5.25
CA MET A 106 3.21 -4.64 4.46
C MET A 106 4.15 -3.63 5.11
N LEU A 107 4.03 -3.42 6.44
CA LEU A 107 4.89 -2.50 7.17
C LEU A 107 6.36 -2.94 7.14
N LEU A 108 6.62 -4.25 7.29
CA LEU A 108 7.96 -4.81 7.13
C LEU A 108 8.50 -4.56 5.72
N GLY A 109 7.70 -4.82 4.69
CA GLY A 109 8.06 -4.52 3.30
C GLY A 109 8.42 -3.04 3.08
N LEU A 110 7.61 -2.13 3.64
CA LEU A 110 7.87 -0.69 3.61
C LEU A 110 9.20 -0.34 4.30
N VAL A 111 9.48 -0.89 5.48
CA VAL A 111 10.75 -0.64 6.18
C VAL A 111 11.93 -1.16 5.36
N VAL A 112 11.84 -2.39 4.83
CA VAL A 112 12.91 -3.00 4.03
C VAL A 112 13.18 -2.19 2.76
N ALA A 113 12.15 -1.74 2.04
CA ALA A 113 12.32 -0.91 0.85
C ALA A 113 12.74 0.54 1.18
N GLY A 114 12.30 1.06 2.33
CA GLY A 114 12.57 2.42 2.76
C GLY A 114 14.03 2.67 3.13
N ILE A 115 14.73 1.66 3.67
CA ILE A 115 16.15 1.77 4.03
C ILE A 115 17.02 2.22 2.84
N PRO A 116 17.10 1.47 1.73
CA PRO A 116 17.93 1.90 0.60
C PRO A 116 17.39 3.17 -0.07
N LEU A 117 16.07 3.39 -0.03
CA LEU A 117 15.47 4.60 -0.59
C LEU A 117 15.91 5.87 0.13
N ILE A 118 15.99 5.86 1.46
CA ILE A 118 16.45 7.00 2.27
C ILE A 118 17.97 7.18 2.18
N LEU A 119 18.71 6.07 2.02
CA LEU A 119 20.17 6.08 1.95
C LEU A 119 20.74 6.47 0.57
N ASP A 120 19.89 6.80 -0.40
CA ASP A 120 20.25 7.11 -1.80
C ASP A 120 20.76 5.89 -2.59
N GLU A 121 20.47 4.69 -2.12
CA GLU A 121 20.82 3.39 -2.74
C GLU A 121 19.68 2.84 -3.63
N ALA A 122 18.60 3.60 -3.81
CA ALA A 122 17.46 3.28 -4.67
C ALA A 122 16.94 4.51 -5.43
N THR A 123 17.84 5.33 -5.96
CA THR A 123 17.50 6.52 -6.78
C THR A 123 17.17 6.11 -8.22
N VAL A 124 16.06 5.40 -8.39
CA VAL A 124 15.61 4.77 -9.65
C VAL A 124 14.19 5.17 -10.07
N MET A 125 13.64 6.22 -9.43
CA MET A 125 12.23 6.64 -9.57
C MET A 125 11.23 5.55 -9.10
N PHE A 126 9.94 5.87 -9.12
CA PHE A 126 8.88 4.92 -8.76
C PHE A 126 8.59 3.86 -9.82
N THR A 127 9.17 4.00 -11.02
CA THR A 127 9.07 3.04 -12.12
C THR A 127 10.22 2.04 -12.18
N PHE A 128 11.36 2.36 -11.55
CA PHE A 128 12.54 1.48 -11.40
C PHE A 128 12.93 0.72 -12.67
N TYR A 129 12.86 1.39 -13.83
CA TYR A 129 13.16 0.79 -15.13
C TYR A 129 14.64 0.34 -15.22
N PRO A 130 14.90 -0.94 -15.55
CA PRO A 130 16.25 -1.39 -15.92
C PRO A 130 16.79 -0.61 -17.13
N PRO A 131 18.13 -0.40 -17.26
CA PRO A 131 19.20 -1.01 -16.46
C PRO A 131 19.58 -0.24 -15.18
N MET A 132 18.77 0.73 -14.73
CA MET A 132 19.04 1.43 -13.47
C MET A 132 18.78 0.50 -12.29
N GLN A 133 19.85 0.04 -11.64
CA GLN A 133 19.79 -0.93 -10.56
C GLN A 133 19.76 -0.23 -9.19
N ALA A 134 18.80 -0.60 -8.36
CA ALA A 134 18.73 -0.25 -6.95
C ALA A 134 19.28 -1.38 -6.07
N HIS A 135 19.51 -1.09 -4.80
CA HIS A 135 19.81 -2.11 -3.80
C HIS A 135 18.68 -3.16 -3.69
N TRP A 136 19.02 -4.45 -3.60
CA TRP A 136 18.07 -5.58 -3.62
C TRP A 136 16.90 -5.45 -2.61
N MET A 137 17.17 -4.87 -1.43
CA MET A 137 16.15 -4.62 -0.40
C MET A 137 14.99 -3.76 -0.92
N PHE A 138 15.24 -2.85 -1.85
CA PHE A 138 14.19 -2.04 -2.47
C PHE A 138 13.16 -2.92 -3.20
N TYR A 139 13.65 -3.82 -4.06
CA TYR A 139 12.81 -4.74 -4.82
C TYR A 139 12.09 -5.74 -3.91
N VAL A 140 12.80 -6.35 -2.96
CA VAL A 140 12.21 -7.31 -2.00
C VAL A 140 11.15 -6.63 -1.14
N GLY A 141 11.45 -5.45 -0.60
CA GLY A 141 10.52 -4.72 0.26
C GLY A 141 9.24 -4.30 -0.46
N LEU A 142 9.34 -3.74 -1.67
CA LEU A 142 8.16 -3.40 -2.47
C LEU A 142 7.37 -4.64 -2.90
N THR A 143 8.06 -5.75 -3.21
CA THR A 143 7.39 -7.04 -3.49
C THR A 143 6.59 -7.52 -2.30
N LEU A 144 7.11 -7.40 -1.08
CA LEU A 144 6.36 -7.74 0.14
C LEU A 144 5.12 -6.86 0.31
N VAL A 145 5.22 -5.55 0.06
CA VAL A 145 4.07 -4.64 0.10
C VAL A 145 2.99 -5.07 -0.89
N VAL A 146 3.36 -5.29 -2.15
CA VAL A 146 2.41 -5.67 -3.22
C VAL A 146 1.82 -7.05 -2.98
N ALA A 147 2.63 -8.07 -2.71
CA ALA A 147 2.15 -9.44 -2.50
C ALA A 147 1.22 -9.56 -1.28
N SER A 148 1.48 -8.78 -0.22
CA SER A 148 0.61 -8.74 0.96
C SER A 148 -0.82 -8.28 0.63
N THR A 149 -1.01 -7.43 -0.38
CA THR A 149 -2.36 -6.99 -0.77
C THR A 149 -3.27 -8.14 -1.21
N TRP A 150 -2.70 -9.27 -1.65
CA TRP A 150 -3.49 -10.46 -2.00
C TRP A 150 -4.16 -11.07 -0.78
N LEU A 151 -3.57 -10.89 0.41
CA LEU A 151 -4.18 -11.29 1.67
C LEU A 151 -5.38 -10.40 2.05
N VAL A 152 -5.37 -9.13 1.62
CA VAL A 152 -6.55 -8.25 1.72
C VAL A 152 -7.68 -8.79 0.84
N THR A 153 -7.38 -9.15 -0.42
CA THR A 153 -8.34 -9.78 -1.33
C THR A 153 -8.91 -11.07 -0.73
N LEU A 154 -8.05 -11.94 -0.18
CA LEU A 154 -8.47 -13.17 0.48
C LEU A 154 -9.43 -12.89 1.65
N ASN A 155 -9.09 -11.94 2.53
CA ASN A 155 -9.94 -11.62 3.67
C ASN A 155 -11.30 -11.04 3.25
N LEU A 156 -11.31 -10.17 2.23
CA LEU A 156 -12.54 -9.65 1.62
C LEU A 156 -13.40 -10.77 1.02
N ALA A 157 -12.79 -11.72 0.29
CA ALA A 157 -13.49 -12.85 -0.30
C ALA A 157 -14.09 -13.79 0.77
N LEU A 158 -13.34 -14.07 1.85
CA LEU A 158 -13.84 -14.84 2.99
C LEU A 158 -15.00 -14.13 3.70
N THR A 159 -14.89 -12.80 3.86
CA THR A 159 -15.95 -11.96 4.45
C THR A 159 -17.21 -12.00 3.59
N HIS A 160 -17.05 -11.87 2.28
CA HIS A 160 -18.15 -11.97 1.32
C HIS A 160 -18.82 -13.35 1.36
N ARG A 161 -18.04 -14.43 1.30
CA ARG A 161 -18.55 -15.80 1.38
C ARG A 161 -19.37 -15.99 2.65
N ALA A 162 -18.85 -15.56 3.79
CA ALA A 162 -19.55 -15.66 5.06
C ALA A 162 -20.85 -14.83 5.09
N TRP A 163 -20.87 -13.65 4.45
CA TRP A 163 -22.08 -12.83 4.32
C TRP A 163 -23.13 -13.49 3.41
N ARG A 164 -22.70 -14.06 2.28
CA ARG A 164 -23.58 -14.76 1.31
C ARG A 164 -24.26 -15.99 1.92
N LEU A 165 -23.58 -16.71 2.81
CA LEU A 165 -24.16 -17.86 3.52
C LEU A 165 -25.35 -17.45 4.40
N GLN A 166 -25.33 -16.24 4.95
CA GLN A 166 -26.42 -15.70 5.78
C GLN A 166 -27.48 -14.97 4.94
N HIS A 167 -27.15 -14.57 3.71
CA HIS A 167 -28.00 -13.79 2.82
C HIS A 167 -28.09 -14.38 1.40
N PRO A 168 -28.55 -15.64 1.23
CA PRO A 168 -28.43 -16.38 -0.03
C PRO A 168 -29.18 -15.73 -1.21
N ARG A 169 -30.32 -15.08 -0.93
CA ARG A 169 -31.18 -14.44 -1.96
C ARG A 169 -31.00 -12.92 -2.06
N ALA A 170 -30.26 -12.30 -1.14
CA ALA A 170 -30.05 -10.86 -1.17
C ALA A 170 -29.02 -10.48 -2.24
N ARG A 171 -29.12 -9.27 -2.79
CA ARG A 171 -28.06 -8.72 -3.64
C ARG A 171 -26.90 -8.22 -2.76
N THR A 172 -25.68 -8.38 -3.23
CA THR A 172 -24.50 -7.83 -2.55
C THR A 172 -24.64 -6.31 -2.42
N PRO A 173 -24.47 -5.72 -1.22
CA PRO A 173 -24.51 -4.27 -1.06
C PRO A 173 -23.47 -3.60 -1.95
N LEU A 174 -23.83 -2.47 -2.57
CA LEU A 174 -23.03 -1.85 -3.64
C LEU A 174 -21.59 -1.57 -3.21
N ALA A 175 -21.39 -0.94 -2.05
CA ALA A 175 -20.05 -0.62 -1.55
C ALA A 175 -19.20 -1.88 -1.27
N ALA A 176 -19.85 -2.97 -0.85
CA ALA A 176 -19.20 -4.26 -0.61
C ALA A 176 -18.82 -4.97 -1.91
N PHE A 177 -19.66 -4.83 -2.95
CA PHE A 177 -19.36 -5.29 -4.30
C PHE A 177 -18.18 -4.51 -4.92
N MET A 178 -18.20 -3.17 -4.81
CA MET A 178 -17.10 -2.33 -5.26
C MET A 178 -15.78 -2.73 -4.59
N ALA A 179 -15.78 -2.91 -3.26
CA ALA A 179 -14.59 -3.36 -2.52
C ALA A 179 -14.00 -4.67 -3.06
N LEU A 180 -14.85 -5.66 -3.34
CA LEU A 180 -14.41 -6.94 -3.90
C LEU A 180 -13.84 -6.80 -5.30
N ILE A 181 -14.52 -6.08 -6.19
CA ILE A 181 -14.08 -5.93 -7.58
C ILE A 181 -12.81 -5.10 -7.67
N THR A 182 -12.65 -4.07 -6.86
CA THR A 182 -11.40 -3.29 -6.78
C THR A 182 -10.22 -4.20 -6.44
N PHE A 183 -10.33 -5.04 -5.41
CA PHE A 183 -9.24 -5.93 -5.01
C PHE A 183 -9.06 -7.14 -5.93
N ALA A 184 -10.14 -7.66 -6.54
CA ALA A 184 -10.04 -8.71 -7.55
C ALA A 184 -9.31 -8.21 -8.80
N MET A 185 -9.69 -7.03 -9.30
CA MET A 185 -9.00 -6.37 -10.42
C MET A 185 -7.54 -6.09 -10.07
N TRP A 186 -7.27 -5.53 -8.89
CA TRP A 186 -5.90 -5.26 -8.43
C TRP A 186 -5.06 -6.53 -8.36
N THR A 187 -5.58 -7.63 -7.79
CA THR A 187 -4.86 -8.90 -7.74
C THR A 187 -4.45 -9.35 -9.15
N ILE A 188 -5.36 -9.28 -10.14
CA ILE A 188 -5.04 -9.62 -11.53
C ILE A 188 -3.99 -8.67 -12.13
N ALA A 189 -4.19 -7.35 -11.97
CA ALA A 189 -3.30 -6.33 -12.50
C ALA A 189 -1.87 -6.43 -11.91
N SER A 190 -1.76 -6.82 -10.64
CA SER A 190 -0.49 -6.94 -9.93
C SER A 190 0.33 -8.19 -10.29
N LEU A 191 -0.23 -9.15 -11.04
CA LEU A 191 0.50 -10.36 -11.44
C LEU A 191 1.72 -10.03 -12.31
N GLY A 192 1.60 -9.04 -13.20
CA GLY A 192 2.71 -8.63 -14.08
C GLY A 192 3.90 -8.11 -13.30
N ILE A 193 3.67 -7.16 -12.38
CA ILE A 193 4.75 -6.61 -11.54
C ILE A 193 5.32 -7.64 -10.57
N ALA A 194 4.48 -8.56 -10.03
CA ALA A 194 4.98 -9.64 -9.19
C ALA A 194 5.89 -10.60 -9.96
N ALA A 195 5.53 -10.95 -11.20
CA ALA A 195 6.36 -11.79 -12.06
C ALA A 195 7.68 -11.08 -12.42
N GLU A 196 7.63 -9.80 -12.81
CA GLU A 196 8.83 -9.00 -13.08
C GLU A 196 9.77 -8.94 -11.87
N MET A 197 9.25 -8.67 -10.68
CA MET A 197 10.06 -8.62 -9.47
C MET A 197 10.73 -9.97 -9.16
N LEU A 198 9.95 -11.06 -9.16
CA LEU A 198 10.43 -12.38 -8.72
C LEU A 198 11.35 -13.06 -9.72
N VAL A 199 11.11 -12.87 -11.02
CA VAL A 199 11.83 -13.59 -12.07
C VAL A 199 12.98 -12.76 -12.66
N LEU A 200 12.86 -11.42 -12.65
CA LEU A 200 13.85 -10.53 -13.27
C LEU A 200 14.60 -9.69 -12.24
N LEU A 201 13.92 -8.78 -11.54
CA LEU A 201 14.59 -7.72 -10.80
C LEU A 201 15.29 -8.21 -9.52
N ILE A 202 14.65 -9.07 -8.73
CA ILE A 202 15.24 -9.59 -7.49
C ILE A 202 16.48 -10.45 -7.80
N PRO A 203 16.42 -11.48 -8.69
CA PRO A 203 17.61 -12.25 -9.06
C PRO A 203 18.72 -11.36 -9.61
N TRP A 204 18.40 -10.45 -10.52
CA TRP A 204 19.39 -9.54 -11.11
C TRP A 204 20.06 -8.63 -10.05
N SER A 205 19.29 -8.13 -9.08
CA SER A 205 19.82 -7.26 -8.03
C SER A 205 20.73 -7.96 -7.01
N LEU A 206 20.66 -9.29 -6.92
CA LEU A 206 21.44 -10.11 -5.99
C LEU A 206 22.77 -10.63 -6.57
N GLY A 207 22.93 -10.57 -7.90
CA GLY A 207 24.12 -11.07 -8.62
C GLY A 207 23.87 -12.42 -9.28
#